data_AF-A0A968WIE2-F1
#
_entry.id   AF-A0A968WIE2-F1
#
_cell.length_a   1.000
_cell.length_b   1.000
_cell.length_c   1.000
_cell.angle_alpha   90.00
_cell.angle_beta   90.00
_cell.angle_gamma   90.00
#
_symmetry.space_group_name_H-M   'P 1'
#
loop_
_entity.id
_entity.type
_entity.pdbx_description
1 polymer ?
#
loop_
_entity_poly.entity_id
_entity_poly.type
_entity_poly.pdbx_seq_one_letter_code
_entity_poly.pdbx_strand_id
1 'polypeptide(L)'
;MQLSNEEIWDRFRNGDESMFQYIYSIYFDKLYNYGFQFTRNKELIEDCIQELFIELSDRRSFLSPVDQDFCPTFTLPIAEK
;
A
#
# COMPACT_ATOMS: atom_id res chain seq x y z
N MET A 1 19.81 -13.04 5.49
CA MET A 1 20.03 -11.66 5.02
C MET A 1 18.79 -10.87 5.41
N GLN A 2 18.90 -9.87 6.29
CA GLN A 2 17.76 -8.98 6.60
C GLN A 2 17.78 -7.84 5.58
N LEU A 3 16.68 -7.66 4.84
CA LEU A 3 16.48 -6.51 3.94
C LEU A 3 15.89 -5.36 4.76
N SER A 4 16.33 -4.13 4.50
CA SER A 4 15.78 -2.94 5.16
C SER A 4 14.36 -2.67 4.65
N ASN A 5 13.52 -2.01 5.46
CA ASN A 5 12.14 -1.66 5.07
C ASN A 5 12.09 -0.90 3.73
N GLU A 6 13.07 -0.03 3.49
CA GLU A 6 13.23 0.72 2.24
C GLU A 6 13.51 -0.20 1.05
N GLU A 7 14.38 -1.21 1.20
CA GLU A 7 14.70 -2.17 0.15
C GLU A 7 13.54 -3.11 -0.16
N ILE A 8 12.75 -3.48 0.85
CA ILE A 8 11.51 -4.27 0.66
C ILE A 8 10.49 -3.44 -0.11
N TRP A 9 10.33 -2.16 0.24
CA TRP A 9 9.44 -1.24 -0.47
C TRP A 9 9.90 -0.99 -1.91
N ASP A 10 11.20 -0.82 -2.14
CA ASP A 10 11.75 -0.61 -3.47
C ASP A 10 11.54 -1.83 -4.38
N ARG A 11 11.82 -3.04 -3.87
CA ARG A 11 11.58 -4.29 -4.59
C ARG A 11 10.09 -4.53 -4.86
N PHE A 12 9.23 -4.19 -3.90
CA PHE A 12 7.78 -4.24 -4.09
C PHE A 12 7.32 -3.34 -5.26
N ARG A 13 7.87 -2.11 -5.35
CA ARG A 13 7.59 -1.19 -6.47
C ARG A 13 8.15 -1.70 -7.79
N ASN A 14 9.31 -2.35 -7.78
CA ASN A 14 9.90 -2.97 -8.97
C ASN A 14 9.13 -4.20 -9.48
N GLY A 15 8.06 -4.62 -8.79
CA GLY A 15 7.21 -5.73 -9.22
C GLY A 15 7.66 -7.10 -8.71
N ASP A 16 8.53 -7.16 -7.69
CA ASP A 16 9.00 -8.41 -7.10
C ASP A 16 7.85 -9.10 -6.33
N GLU A 17 7.29 -10.16 -6.92
CA GLU A 17 6.17 -10.92 -6.36
C GLU A 17 6.49 -11.51 -4.99
N SER A 18 7.77 -11.84 -4.73
CA SER A 18 8.24 -12.37 -3.45
C SER A 18 8.07 -11.35 -2.33
N MET A 19 8.34 -10.07 -2.61
CA MET A 19 8.16 -8.98 -1.66
C MET A 19 6.69 -8.60 -1.49
N PHE A 20 5.91 -8.70 -2.57
CA PHE A 20 4.46 -8.56 -2.48
C PHE A 20 3.87 -9.59 -1.52
N GLN A 21 4.21 -10.88 -1.65
CA GLN A 21 3.74 -11.93 -0.75
C GLN A 21 4.20 -11.71 0.70
N TYR A 22 5.43 -11.22 0.89
CA TYR A 22 5.95 -10.92 2.23
C TYR A 22 5.14 -9.82 2.94
N ILE A 23 4.92 -8.70 2.25
CA ILE A 23 4.11 -7.59 2.75
C ILE A 23 2.67 -8.05 2.95
N TYR A 24 2.11 -8.77 1.97
CA TYR A 24 0.77 -9.33 2.06
C TYR A 24 0.62 -10.14 3.34
N SER A 25 1.49 -11.13 3.59
CA SER A 25 1.39 -11.99 4.78
C SER A 25 1.48 -11.21 6.10
N ILE A 26 2.36 -10.21 6.19
CA ILE A 26 2.55 -9.41 7.42
C ILE A 26 1.36 -8.51 7.72
N TYR A 27 0.79 -7.89 6.69
CA TYR A 27 -0.31 -6.93 6.85
C TYR A 27 -1.67 -7.61 6.79
N PHE A 28 -1.80 -8.75 6.11
CA PHE A 28 -3.03 -9.54 6.02
C PHE A 28 -3.55 -9.89 7.41
N ASP A 29 -2.71 -10.46 8.28
CA ASP A 29 -3.12 -10.82 9.64
C ASP A 29 -3.60 -9.60 10.45
N LYS A 30 -2.93 -8.46 10.31
CA LYS A 30 -3.30 -7.22 11.00
C LYS A 30 -4.62 -6.66 10.48
N LEU A 31 -4.78 -6.61 9.17
CA LEU A 31 -5.99 -6.12 8.50
C LEU A 31 -7.17 -7.04 8.74
N TYR A 32 -6.94 -8.36 8.76
CA TYR A 32 -7.94 -9.36 9.02
C TYR A 32 -8.46 -9.24 10.46
N ASN A 33 -7.55 -9.16 11.45
CA ASN A 33 -7.92 -8.93 12.85
C ASN A 33 -8.64 -7.58 13.04
N TYR A 34 -8.27 -6.55 12.27
CA TYR A 34 -8.97 -5.27 12.28
C TYR A 34 -10.38 -5.38 11.68
N GLY A 35 -10.52 -5.97 10.48
CA GLY A 35 -11.79 -6.20 9.81
C GLY A 35 -12.75 -7.04 10.64
N PHE A 36 -12.22 -7.99 11.41
CA PHE A 36 -12.99 -8.84 12.32
C PHE A 36 -13.70 -8.05 13.44
N GLN A 37 -13.23 -6.83 13.75
CA GLN A 37 -13.91 -5.94 14.69
C GLN A 37 -15.14 -5.26 14.08
N PHE A 38 -15.19 -5.12 12.75
CA PHE A 38 -16.32 -4.50 12.04
C PHE A 38 -17.36 -5.52 11.61
N THR A 39 -16.91 -6.68 11.09
CA THR A 39 -17.80 -7.73 10.62
C THR A 39 -17.27 -9.10 11.04
N ARG A 40 -18.17 -10.06 11.29
CA ARG A 40 -17.78 -11.46 11.55
C ARG A 40 -17.75 -12.31 10.30
N ASN A 41 -18.13 -11.73 9.16
CA ASN A 41 -18.11 -12.40 7.88
C ASN A 41 -16.68 -12.46 7.34
N LYS A 42 -16.06 -13.64 7.47
CA LYS A 42 -14.67 -13.87 7.06
C LYS A 42 -14.47 -13.67 5.57
N GLU A 43 -15.39 -14.19 4.76
CA GLU A 43 -15.32 -14.07 3.29
C GLU A 43 -15.29 -12.60 2.87
N LEU A 44 -16.13 -11.76 3.50
CA LEU A 44 -16.15 -10.32 3.19
C LEU A 44 -14.86 -9.61 3.61
N ILE A 45 -14.24 -10.01 4.72
CA ILE A 45 -12.95 -9.45 5.15
C ILE A 45 -11.85 -9.86 4.17
N GLU A 46 -11.82 -11.13 3.76
CA GLU A 46 -10.85 -11.65 2.81
C GLU A 46 -11.00 -10.96 1.45
N ASP A 47 -12.22 -10.84 0.92
CA ASP A 47 -12.51 -10.10 -0.32
C ASP A 47 -12.05 -8.64 -0.23
N CYS A 48 -12.38 -7.93 0.86
CA CYS A 48 -11.96 -6.54 1.03
C CYS A 48 -10.43 -6.39 1.09
N ILE A 49 -9.72 -7.31 1.76
CA ILE A 49 -8.26 -7.28 1.83
C ILE A 49 -7.66 -7.60 0.45
N GLN A 50 -8.21 -8.59 -0.26
CA GLN A 50 -7.78 -8.93 -1.62
C GLN A 50 -7.95 -7.72 -2.56
N GLU A 51 -9.13 -7.10 -2.60
CA GLU A 51 -9.38 -5.89 -3.40
C GLU A 51 -8.41 -4.76 -3.04
N LEU A 52 -8.17 -4.52 -1.74
CA LEU A 52 -7.22 -3.52 -1.27
C LEU A 52 -5.80 -3.78 -1.79
N PHE A 53 -5.32 -5.03 -1.74
CA PHE A 53 -3.98 -5.38 -2.22
C PHE A 53 -3.87 -5.37 -3.75
N ILE A 54 -4.94 -5.73 -4.47
CA ILE A 54 -5.01 -5.61 -5.93
C ILE A 54 -4.95 -4.12 -6.31
N GLU A 55 -5.77 -3.28 -5.68
CA GLU A 55 -5.73 -1.83 -5.91
C GLU A 55 -4.36 -1.26 -5.53
N LEU A 56 -3.75 -1.69 -4.42
CA LEU A 56 -2.40 -1.26 -4.03
C LEU A 56 -1.36 -1.66 -5.09
N SER A 57 -1.48 -2.85 -5.68
CA SER A 57 -0.61 -3.34 -6.75
C SER A 57 -0.80 -2.60 -8.07
N ASP A 58 -2.04 -2.23 -8.40
CA ASP A 58 -2.36 -1.43 -9.59
C ASP A 58 -1.86 0.02 -9.42
N ARG A 59 -2.10 0.59 -8.23
CA ARG A 59 -1.63 1.92 -7.83
C ARG A 59 -0.12 1.97 -7.62
N ARG A 60 0.61 0.85 -7.47
CA ARG A 60 2.07 0.87 -7.30
C ARG A 60 2.82 1.48 -8.48
N SER A 61 2.22 1.40 -9.68
CA SER A 61 2.72 2.11 -10.87
C SER A 61 2.55 3.62 -10.78
N PHE A 62 1.67 4.09 -9.89
CA PHE A 62 1.42 5.50 -9.56
C PHE A 62 2.03 5.93 -8.21
N LEU A 63 2.52 4.99 -7.40
CA LEU A 63 3.22 5.30 -6.16
C LEU A 63 4.59 5.86 -6.53
N SER A 64 4.69 7.19 -6.55
CA SER A 64 5.95 7.90 -6.54
C SER A 64 6.88 7.30 -5.48
N PRO A 65 8.22 7.32 -5.68
CA PRO A 65 9.16 7.08 -4.59
C PRO A 65 8.71 7.87 -3.37
N VAL A 66 8.89 7.28 -2.19
CA VAL A 66 8.50 7.87 -0.90
C VAL A 66 9.20 9.22 -0.81
N ASP A 67 8.50 10.24 -1.27
CA ASP A 67 9.00 11.59 -1.32
C ASP A 67 8.79 12.10 0.10
N GLN A 68 9.86 12.05 0.89
CA GLN A 68 9.89 12.69 2.19
C GLN A 68 9.81 14.22 2.10
N ASP A 69 9.55 14.79 0.91
CA ASP A 69 9.57 16.23 0.62
C ASP A 69 8.22 16.77 0.10
N PHE A 70 7.11 16.04 0.27
CA PHE A 70 5.78 16.60 -0.02
C PHE A 70 5.33 17.56 1.10
N CYS A 71 5.95 18.74 1.16
CA CYS A 71 5.29 19.95 1.60
C CYS A 71 4.80 20.69 0.34
N PRO A 72 3.59 20.41 -0.15
CA PRO A 72 3.00 21.26 -1.17
C PRO A 72 2.65 22.57 -0.44
N THR A 73 3.55 23.53 -0.53
CA THR A 73 3.22 24.92 -0.28
C THR A 73 1.99 25.22 -1.14
N PHE A 74 0.90 25.52 -0.44
CA PHE A 74 -0.38 25.96 -0.96
C PHE A 74 -0.19 27.23 -1.80
N THR A 75 0.32 27.09 -3.01
CA THR A 75 0.32 28.17 -4.00
C THR A 75 -0.36 27.63 -5.24
N LEU A 76 -1.69 27.69 -5.20
CA LEU A 76 -2.48 27.74 -6.42
C LEU A 76 -1.85 28.80 -7.33
N PRO A 77 -1.49 28.50 -8.59
CA PRO A 77 -1.34 29.55 -9.57
C PRO A 77 -2.73 30.15 -9.74
N ILE A 78 -2.95 31.28 -9.06
CA ILE A 78 -4.00 32.22 -9.42
C ILE A 78 -3.87 32.43 -10.93
N ALA A 79 -4.95 32.06 -11.64
CA ALA A 79 -5.11 32.28 -13.05
C ALA A 79 -4.84 33.76 -13.36
N GLU A 80 -3.72 34.04 -14.02
CA GLU A 80 -3.48 35.34 -14.61
C GLU A 80 -4.19 35.39 -15.97
N LYS A 81 -5.20 36.26 -16.03
CA LYS A 81 -5.74 36.86 -17.26
C LYS A 81 -4.76 37.90 -17.79
#